data_AF-A0A3B9AFZ1-F1
#
_entry.id   AF-A0A3B9AFZ1-F1
#
_cell.length_a   1.000
_cell.length_b   1.000
_cell.length_c   1.000
_cell.angle_alpha   90.00
_cell.angle_beta   90.00
_cell.angle_gamma   90.00
#
_symmetry.space_group_name_H-M   'P 1'
#
loop_
_entity.id
_entity.type
_entity.pdbx_description
1 polymer ?
#
loop_
_entity_poly.entity_id
_entity_poly.type
_entity_poly.pdbx_seq_one_letter_code
_entity_poly.pdbx_strand_id
1 'polypeptide(L)'
;GSGAEGSTHPVRNPSQSDEQLGQVSATTVADAHRALRIAHDFAPQWAAENPTNRANLLRRIADELQANKPALMTLCICEAGKTVRDAEAEVREAIDYCRYYAGLAESLADPLPLPGSVGELNELSWHGRGPFLCISPWNFPLAIFCGQAMAALVSGNPVLLKPAEQTSLIAGFVTRLCHQAGVPAAAMQLLPGAGPTLGAALLPRGHRAPL
;
A
#
# COMPACT_ATOMS: atom_id res chain seq x y z
N GLY A 1 -8.15 7.72 -22.13
CA GLY A 1 -8.83 8.98 -21.78
C GLY A 1 -8.74 9.15 -20.28
N SER A 2 -8.21 10.27 -19.81
CA SER A 2 -8.08 10.56 -18.39
C SER A 2 -9.45 10.62 -17.76
N GLY A 3 -9.71 9.72 -16.81
CA GLY A 3 -10.94 9.72 -16.06
C GLY A 3 -11.13 11.03 -15.30
N ALA A 4 -12.28 11.65 -15.44
CA ALA A 4 -12.65 12.82 -14.63
C ALA A 4 -12.78 12.40 -13.15
N GLU A 5 -12.55 13.32 -12.23
CA GLU A 5 -12.76 13.05 -10.80
C GLU A 5 -14.16 12.49 -10.52
N GLY A 6 -14.26 11.47 -9.67
CA GLY A 6 -15.54 10.85 -9.31
C GLY A 6 -16.20 10.04 -10.42
N SER A 7 -15.62 9.97 -11.62
CA SER A 7 -16.18 9.17 -12.72
C SER A 7 -15.77 7.70 -12.63
N THR A 8 -16.68 6.84 -13.06
CA THR A 8 -16.49 5.39 -13.09
C THR A 8 -16.03 4.98 -14.48
N HIS A 9 -14.97 4.16 -14.56
CA HIS A 9 -14.43 3.67 -15.82
C HIS A 9 -14.39 2.15 -15.87
N PRO A 10 -14.65 1.55 -17.04
CA PRO A 10 -14.50 0.13 -17.24
C PRO A 10 -13.01 -0.25 -17.24
N VAL A 11 -12.71 -1.38 -16.61
CA VAL A 11 -11.43 -2.06 -16.74
C VAL A 11 -11.63 -3.23 -17.70
N ARG A 12 -10.76 -3.33 -18.71
CA ARG A 12 -10.88 -4.29 -19.82
C ARG A 12 -9.65 -5.19 -19.87
N ASN A 13 -9.85 -6.41 -20.34
CA ASN A 13 -8.75 -7.35 -20.55
C ASN A 13 -7.89 -6.88 -21.74
N PRO A 14 -6.58 -6.66 -21.58
CA PRO A 14 -5.72 -6.22 -22.68
C PRO A 14 -5.54 -7.30 -23.76
N SER A 15 -5.76 -8.57 -23.42
CA SER A 15 -5.71 -9.70 -24.38
C SER A 15 -7.03 -9.93 -25.10
N GLN A 16 -8.14 -9.37 -24.59
CA GLN A 16 -9.49 -9.47 -25.16
C GLN A 16 -10.26 -8.17 -24.91
N SER A 17 -10.09 -7.17 -25.77
CA SER A 17 -10.59 -5.80 -25.53
C SER A 17 -12.10 -5.68 -25.31
N ASP A 18 -12.87 -6.63 -25.84
CA ASP A 18 -14.33 -6.65 -25.70
C ASP A 18 -14.77 -7.16 -24.32
N GLU A 19 -13.90 -7.87 -23.61
CA GLU A 19 -14.14 -8.36 -22.26
C GLU A 19 -13.93 -7.23 -21.23
N GLN A 20 -15.00 -6.89 -20.52
CA GLN A 20 -14.96 -5.98 -19.38
C GLN A 20 -14.86 -6.79 -18.09
N LEU A 21 -13.79 -6.58 -17.33
CA LEU A 21 -13.50 -7.30 -16.08
C LEU A 21 -14.21 -6.67 -14.88
N GLY A 22 -14.43 -5.35 -14.92
CA GLY A 22 -15.02 -4.63 -13.82
C GLY A 22 -15.07 -3.13 -14.07
N GLN A 23 -15.30 -2.37 -13.00
CA GLN A 23 -15.36 -0.92 -13.02
C GLN A 23 -14.64 -0.33 -11.81
N VAL A 24 -14.04 0.84 -11.99
CA VAL A 24 -13.31 1.57 -10.95
C VAL A 24 -13.82 3.00 -10.91
N SER A 25 -14.17 3.47 -9.71
CA SER A 25 -14.55 4.85 -9.47
C SER A 25 -13.33 5.66 -9.08
N ALA A 26 -13.05 6.74 -9.81
CA ALA A 26 -11.93 7.61 -9.52
C ALA A 26 -12.18 8.40 -8.23
N THR A 27 -11.15 8.46 -7.38
CA THR A 27 -11.12 9.26 -6.16
C THR A 27 -11.18 10.74 -6.51
N THR A 28 -12.08 11.48 -5.88
CA THR A 28 -12.13 12.94 -6.03
C THR A 28 -11.02 13.60 -5.20
N VAL A 29 -10.64 14.84 -5.55
CA VAL A 29 -9.66 15.59 -4.73
C VAL A 29 -10.15 15.78 -3.30
N ALA A 30 -11.45 16.02 -3.11
CA ALA A 30 -12.05 16.16 -1.79
C ALA A 30 -11.95 14.88 -0.95
N ASP A 31 -12.17 13.71 -1.57
CA ASP A 31 -12.02 12.41 -0.92
C ASP A 31 -10.56 12.12 -0.59
N ALA A 32 -9.63 12.46 -1.48
CA ALA A 32 -8.20 12.30 -1.24
C ALA A 32 -7.72 13.14 -0.05
N HIS A 33 -8.16 14.39 0.06
CA HIS A 33 -7.86 15.24 1.23
C HIS A 33 -8.52 14.72 2.51
N ARG A 34 -9.73 14.17 2.42
CA ARG A 34 -10.38 13.52 3.57
C ARG A 34 -9.58 12.30 4.03
N ALA A 35 -9.13 11.46 3.10
CA ALA A 35 -8.32 10.29 3.40
C ALA A 35 -7.00 10.68 4.07
N LEU A 36 -6.33 11.73 3.57
CA LEU A 36 -5.12 12.26 4.18
C LEU A 36 -5.34 12.77 5.60
N ARG A 37 -6.43 13.49 5.87
CA ARG A 37 -6.77 13.93 7.23
C ARG A 37 -6.98 12.74 8.18
N ILE A 38 -7.77 11.75 7.77
CA ILE A 38 -8.00 10.52 8.55
C ILE A 38 -6.67 9.82 8.86
N ALA A 39 -5.81 9.68 7.85
CA ALA A 39 -4.49 9.06 8.03
C ALA A 39 -3.61 9.87 8.99
N HIS A 40 -3.62 11.20 8.89
CA HIS A 40 -2.84 12.08 9.75
C HIS A 40 -3.30 12.00 11.21
N ASP A 41 -4.61 12.07 11.44
CA ASP A 41 -5.21 12.01 12.78
C ASP A 41 -4.99 10.65 13.44
N PHE A 42 -4.97 9.56 12.64
CA PHE A 42 -4.73 8.20 13.13
C PHE A 42 -3.24 7.84 13.30
N ALA A 43 -2.32 8.60 12.71
CA ALA A 43 -0.90 8.27 12.70
C ALA A 43 -0.29 8.07 14.10
N PRO A 44 -0.57 8.92 15.12
CA PRO A 44 -0.02 8.72 16.46
C PRO A 44 -0.48 7.39 17.09
N GLN A 45 -1.76 7.04 16.91
CA GLN A 45 -2.31 5.78 17.41
C GLN A 45 -1.66 4.58 16.72
N TRP A 46 -1.50 4.65 15.39
CA TRP A 46 -0.89 3.56 14.63
C TRP A 46 0.60 3.37 14.94
N ALA A 47 1.33 4.47 15.12
CA ALA A 47 2.74 4.43 15.49
C ALA A 47 2.97 3.87 16.89
N ALA A 48 2.03 4.11 17.82
CA ALA A 48 2.08 3.58 19.20
C ALA A 48 1.74 2.09 19.30
N GLU A 49 1.16 1.48 18.26
CA GLU A 49 0.92 0.03 18.23
C GLU A 49 2.23 -0.75 18.39
N ASN A 50 2.18 -1.92 19.04
CA ASN A 50 3.38 -2.73 19.23
C ASN A 50 3.93 -3.19 17.86
N PRO A 51 5.25 -3.03 17.57
CA PRO A 51 5.85 -3.49 16.32
C PRO A 51 5.57 -4.97 16.00
N THR A 52 5.57 -5.83 17.00
CA THR A 52 5.26 -7.27 16.88
C THR A 52 3.80 -7.49 16.45
N ASN A 53 2.85 -6.69 16.93
CA ASN A 53 1.46 -6.77 16.50
C ASN A 53 1.31 -6.37 15.04
N ARG A 54 2.02 -5.32 14.59
CA ARG A 54 2.06 -4.93 13.17
C ARG A 54 2.74 -6.00 12.31
N ALA A 55 3.82 -6.63 12.78
CA ALA A 55 4.47 -7.74 12.09
C ALA A 55 3.53 -8.96 11.95
N ASN A 56 2.81 -9.31 13.01
CA ASN A 56 1.80 -10.38 12.97
C ASN A 56 0.65 -10.06 12.02
N LEU A 57 0.25 -8.79 11.92
CA LEU A 57 -0.72 -8.35 10.92
C LEU A 57 -0.21 -8.61 9.50
N LEU A 58 1.05 -8.29 9.18
CA LEU A 58 1.65 -8.60 7.87
C LEU A 58 1.67 -10.11 7.59
N ARG A 59 1.94 -10.95 8.59
CA ARG A 59 1.87 -12.42 8.42
C ARG A 59 0.46 -12.89 8.07
N ARG A 60 -0.57 -12.35 8.73
CA ARG A 60 -1.98 -12.63 8.38
C ARG A 60 -2.31 -12.18 6.95
N ILE A 61 -1.83 -11.01 6.53
CA ILE A 61 -1.98 -10.56 5.14
C ILE A 61 -1.31 -11.57 4.18
N ALA A 62 -0.10 -12.02 4.48
CA ALA A 62 0.59 -13.02 3.68
C ALA A 62 -0.22 -14.32 3.52
N ASP A 63 -0.88 -14.76 4.59
CA ASP A 63 -1.73 -15.96 4.59
C ASP A 63 -3.02 -15.74 3.78
N GLU A 64 -3.64 -14.56 3.87
CA GLU A 64 -4.79 -14.18 3.02
C GLU A 64 -4.43 -14.13 1.53
N LEU A 65 -3.27 -13.56 1.19
CA LEU A 65 -2.76 -13.56 -0.18
C LEU A 65 -2.51 -14.99 -0.69
N GLN A 66 -1.93 -15.84 0.16
CA GLN A 66 -1.66 -17.24 -0.16
C GLN A 66 -2.95 -18.04 -0.37
N ALA A 67 -3.96 -17.85 0.48
CA ALA A 67 -5.26 -18.50 0.36
C ALA A 67 -6.02 -18.07 -0.91
N ASN A 68 -5.82 -16.83 -1.34
CA ASN A 68 -6.46 -16.25 -2.53
C ASN A 68 -5.56 -16.25 -3.78
N LYS A 69 -4.45 -17.02 -3.78
CA LYS A 69 -3.49 -17.08 -4.89
C LYS A 69 -4.15 -17.31 -6.26
N PRO A 70 -5.11 -18.25 -6.45
CA PRO A 70 -5.75 -18.43 -7.75
C PRO A 70 -6.46 -17.16 -8.26
N ALA A 71 -7.22 -16.48 -7.39
CA ALA A 71 -7.93 -15.25 -7.75
C ALA A 71 -6.97 -14.11 -8.08
N LEU A 72 -5.88 -13.96 -7.31
CA LEU A 72 -4.84 -12.98 -7.58
C LEU A 72 -4.15 -13.25 -8.91
N MET A 73 -3.79 -14.51 -9.19
CA MET A 73 -3.20 -14.89 -10.48
C MET A 73 -4.15 -14.60 -11.63
N THR A 74 -5.43 -14.94 -11.51
CA THR A 74 -6.45 -14.61 -12.53
C THR A 74 -6.51 -13.12 -12.79
N LEU A 75 -6.51 -12.28 -11.75
CA LEU A 75 -6.50 -10.83 -11.94
C LEU A 75 -5.20 -10.34 -12.61
N CYS A 76 -4.02 -10.82 -12.20
CA CYS A 76 -2.76 -10.47 -12.86
C CYS A 76 -2.74 -10.85 -14.35
N ILE A 77 -3.34 -11.99 -14.71
CA ILE A 77 -3.44 -12.43 -16.10
C ILE A 77 -4.46 -11.59 -16.87
N CYS A 78 -5.69 -11.50 -16.36
CA CYS A 78 -6.80 -10.86 -17.06
C CYS A 78 -6.69 -9.34 -17.10
N GLU A 79 -6.30 -8.68 -16.00
CA GLU A 79 -6.23 -7.22 -15.94
C GLU A 79 -4.87 -6.70 -16.44
N ALA A 80 -3.77 -7.30 -15.98
CA ALA A 80 -2.42 -6.82 -16.32
C ALA A 80 -1.78 -7.55 -17.52
N GLY A 81 -2.47 -8.51 -18.12
CA GLY A 81 -2.00 -9.24 -19.30
C GLY A 81 -0.80 -10.16 -19.03
N LYS A 82 -0.59 -10.58 -17.77
CA LYS A 82 0.57 -11.39 -17.42
C LYS A 82 0.47 -12.83 -17.94
N THR A 83 1.64 -13.42 -18.20
CA THR A 83 1.73 -14.88 -18.37
C THR A 83 1.46 -15.57 -17.03
N VAL A 84 1.08 -16.85 -17.07
CA VAL A 84 0.85 -17.65 -15.84
C VAL A 84 2.08 -17.65 -14.94
N ARG A 85 3.28 -17.77 -15.52
CA ARG A 85 4.54 -17.79 -14.78
C ARG A 85 4.80 -16.44 -14.10
N ASP A 86 4.58 -15.33 -14.81
CA ASP A 86 4.80 -14.00 -14.25
C ASP A 86 3.75 -13.66 -13.18
N ALA A 87 2.51 -14.08 -13.37
CA ALA A 87 1.45 -13.93 -12.38
C ALA A 87 1.75 -14.73 -11.10
N GLU A 88 2.24 -15.96 -11.22
CA GLU A 88 2.67 -16.76 -10.07
C GLU A 88 3.85 -16.10 -9.33
N ALA A 89 4.86 -15.65 -10.06
CA ALA A 89 6.02 -14.98 -9.49
C ALA A 89 5.60 -13.73 -8.70
N GLU A 90 4.66 -12.96 -9.25
CA GLU A 90 4.18 -11.75 -8.61
C GLU A 90 3.41 -11.99 -7.32
N VAL A 91 2.54 -13.00 -7.27
CA VAL A 91 1.84 -13.37 -6.03
C VAL A 91 2.83 -13.82 -4.96
N ARG A 92 3.83 -14.63 -5.35
CA ARG A 92 4.88 -15.07 -4.43
C ARG A 92 5.67 -13.89 -3.88
N GLU A 93 6.08 -12.97 -4.74
CA GLU A 93 6.85 -11.80 -4.32
C GLU A 93 6.05 -10.89 -3.37
N ALA A 94 4.74 -10.72 -3.59
CA ALA A 94 3.87 -9.98 -2.68
C ALA A 94 3.78 -10.63 -1.28
N ILE A 95 3.70 -11.97 -1.22
CA ILE A 95 3.72 -12.75 0.02
C ILE A 95 5.10 -12.61 0.71
N ASP A 96 6.17 -12.69 -0.08
CA ASP A 96 7.54 -12.57 0.42
C ASP A 96 7.78 -11.18 1.04
N TYR A 97 7.30 -10.09 0.43
CA TYR A 97 7.37 -8.75 1.04
C TYR A 97 6.67 -8.70 2.41
N CYS A 98 5.49 -9.29 2.53
CA CYS A 98 4.78 -9.33 3.81
C CYS A 98 5.60 -10.05 4.89
N ARG A 99 6.13 -11.24 4.58
CA ARG A 99 6.90 -12.05 5.53
C ARG A 99 8.26 -11.44 5.85
N TYR A 100 8.95 -10.91 4.84
CA TYR A 100 10.24 -10.26 4.98
C TYR A 100 10.15 -9.02 5.86
N TYR A 101 9.22 -8.11 5.58
CA TYR A 101 9.08 -6.88 6.37
C TYR A 101 8.55 -7.13 7.77
N ALA A 102 7.74 -8.18 7.99
CA ALA A 102 7.37 -8.61 9.34
C ALA A 102 8.61 -9.00 10.18
N GLY A 103 9.49 -9.83 9.63
CA GLY A 103 10.73 -10.22 10.31
C GLY A 103 11.69 -9.05 10.52
N LEU A 104 11.81 -8.17 9.53
CA LEU A 104 12.66 -6.98 9.64
C LEU A 104 12.17 -6.03 10.74
N ALA A 105 10.85 -5.78 10.82
CA ALA A 105 10.28 -4.91 11.83
C ALA A 105 10.52 -5.41 13.26
N GLU A 106 10.44 -6.72 13.49
CA GLU A 106 10.75 -7.32 14.80
C GLU A 106 12.24 -7.20 15.14
N SER A 107 13.13 -7.36 14.16
CA SER A 107 14.58 -7.19 14.38
C SER A 107 14.98 -5.75 14.74
N LEU A 108 14.10 -4.78 14.50
CA LEU A 108 14.29 -3.35 14.78
C LEU A 108 13.34 -2.83 15.87
N ALA A 109 12.63 -3.71 16.58
CA ALA A 109 11.59 -3.32 17.53
C ALA A 109 12.15 -2.72 18.81
N ASP A 110 13.27 -3.28 19.30
CA ASP A 110 13.91 -2.83 20.53
C ASP A 110 14.86 -1.65 20.27
N PRO A 111 14.90 -0.64 21.16
CA PRO A 111 15.89 0.43 21.06
C PRO A 111 17.31 -0.13 21.10
N LEU A 112 18.17 0.36 20.19
CA LEU A 112 19.58 0.03 20.16
C LEU A 112 20.34 0.90 21.17
N PRO A 113 20.98 0.33 22.20
CA PRO A 113 21.80 1.09 23.11
C PRO A 113 23.02 1.67 22.39
N LEU A 114 23.30 2.95 22.64
CA LEU A 114 24.45 3.67 22.10
C LEU A 114 25.48 3.94 23.20
N PRO A 115 26.77 4.09 22.84
CA PRO A 115 27.79 4.51 23.79
C PRO A 115 27.41 5.85 24.47
N GLY A 116 27.66 5.95 25.77
CA GLY A 116 27.36 7.13 26.57
C GLY A 116 28.33 7.29 27.74
N SER A 117 28.36 8.49 28.33
CA SER A 117 29.16 8.74 29.54
C SER A 117 28.48 8.11 30.76
N VAL A 118 29.22 7.97 31.86
CA VAL A 118 28.66 7.42 33.11
C VAL A 118 27.48 8.29 33.57
N GLY A 119 26.31 7.65 33.74
CA GLY A 119 25.07 8.31 34.16
C GLY A 119 24.13 8.69 33.02
N GLU A 120 24.49 8.45 31.75
CA GLU A 120 23.64 8.69 30.58
C GLU A 120 23.03 7.39 30.04
N LEU A 121 21.79 7.47 29.53
CA LEU A 121 21.16 6.44 28.72
C LEU A 121 20.95 7.01 27.31
N ASN A 122 21.69 6.49 26.34
CA ASN A 122 21.58 6.87 24.93
C ASN A 122 21.03 5.68 24.15
N GLU A 123 19.91 5.87 23.45
CA GLU A 123 19.26 4.82 22.67
C GLU A 123 18.85 5.35 21.29
N LEU A 124 18.89 4.46 20.30
CA LEU A 124 18.35 4.69 18.96
C LEU A 124 17.12 3.82 18.77
N SER A 125 15.98 4.46 18.49
CA SER A 125 14.71 3.78 18.19
C SER A 125 14.12 4.28 16.88
N TRP A 126 13.23 3.47 16.30
CA TRP A 126 12.54 3.77 15.04
C TRP A 126 11.07 4.09 15.30
N HIS A 127 10.59 5.13 14.62
CA HIS A 127 9.20 5.60 14.75
C HIS A 127 8.63 5.90 13.36
N GLY A 128 7.31 5.72 13.23
CA GLY A 128 6.56 6.15 12.06
C GLY A 128 6.75 7.65 11.81
N ARG A 129 6.78 8.06 10.55
CA ARG A 129 6.93 9.45 10.12
C ARG A 129 5.60 10.12 9.74
N GLY A 130 4.48 9.40 9.83
CA GLY A 130 3.14 9.88 9.48
C GLY A 130 2.58 9.20 8.23
N PRO A 131 1.60 9.80 7.55
CA PRO A 131 1.00 9.21 6.35
C PRO A 131 2.01 9.06 5.20
N PHE A 132 2.01 7.89 4.54
CA PHE A 132 2.79 7.61 3.33
C PHE A 132 1.88 7.53 2.11
N LEU A 133 2.22 8.28 1.05
CA LEU A 133 1.59 8.11 -0.27
C LEU A 133 2.37 7.08 -1.08
N CYS A 134 1.73 5.94 -1.31
CA CYS A 134 2.25 4.81 -2.05
C CYS A 134 1.70 4.82 -3.48
N ILE A 135 2.56 5.16 -4.46
CA ILE A 135 2.21 5.19 -5.89
C ILE A 135 2.81 3.96 -6.57
N SER A 136 1.98 3.04 -7.05
CA SER A 136 2.45 1.80 -7.69
C SER A 136 2.28 1.84 -9.22
N PRO A 137 3.21 1.21 -9.97
CA PRO A 137 3.13 1.11 -11.42
C PRO A 137 2.21 -0.06 -11.87
N TRP A 138 1.94 -0.13 -13.17
CA TRP A 138 1.07 -1.14 -13.78
C TRP A 138 1.77 -2.45 -14.15
N ASN A 139 3.11 -2.50 -14.18
CA ASN A 139 3.88 -3.66 -14.67
C ASN A 139 4.10 -4.75 -13.60
N PHE A 140 4.14 -4.37 -12.32
CA PHE A 140 4.05 -5.27 -11.16
C PHE A 140 2.98 -4.75 -10.19
N PRO A 141 1.71 -4.76 -10.63
CA PRO A 141 0.61 -4.09 -9.95
C PRO A 141 0.23 -4.69 -8.60
N LEU A 142 0.62 -5.93 -8.33
CA LEU A 142 0.44 -6.62 -7.05
C LEU A 142 1.72 -6.54 -6.20
N ALA A 143 2.87 -6.95 -6.74
CA ALA A 143 4.09 -7.07 -5.93
C ALA A 143 4.63 -5.70 -5.47
N ILE A 144 4.81 -4.73 -6.39
CA ILE A 144 5.31 -3.40 -6.02
C ILE A 144 4.28 -2.63 -5.19
N PHE A 145 2.99 -2.87 -5.42
CA PHE A 145 1.91 -2.33 -4.59
C PHE A 145 2.01 -2.82 -3.13
N CYS A 146 2.14 -4.14 -2.94
CA CYS A 146 2.32 -4.72 -1.61
C CYS A 146 3.64 -4.30 -0.97
N GLY A 147 4.76 -4.35 -1.70
CA GLY A 147 6.09 -4.05 -1.13
C GLY A 147 6.15 -2.69 -0.44
N GLN A 148 5.75 -1.62 -1.14
CA GLN A 148 5.73 -0.29 -0.56
C GLN A 148 4.72 -0.13 0.59
N ALA A 149 3.53 -0.73 0.46
CA ALA A 149 2.47 -0.63 1.45
C ALA A 149 2.84 -1.35 2.76
N MET A 150 3.36 -2.57 2.65
CA MET A 150 3.74 -3.39 3.80
C MET A 150 4.91 -2.78 4.56
N ALA A 151 5.93 -2.27 3.86
CA ALA A 151 7.06 -1.60 4.48
C ALA A 151 6.61 -0.36 5.29
N ALA A 152 5.75 0.49 4.72
CA ALA A 152 5.23 1.66 5.39
C ALA A 152 4.32 1.30 6.58
N LEU A 153 3.40 0.35 6.40
CA LEU A 153 2.48 -0.09 7.46
C LEU A 153 3.21 -0.65 8.68
N VAL A 154 4.14 -1.58 8.46
CA VAL A 154 4.83 -2.26 9.57
C VAL A 154 5.75 -1.32 10.35
N SER A 155 6.29 -0.30 9.67
CA SER A 155 7.08 0.78 10.28
C SER A 155 6.24 1.85 11.00
N GLY A 156 4.93 1.64 11.15
CA GLY A 156 4.05 2.50 11.94
C GLY A 156 3.47 3.68 11.18
N ASN A 157 3.40 3.61 9.85
CA ASN A 157 2.84 4.66 8.99
C ASN A 157 1.48 4.25 8.43
N PRO A 158 0.44 5.09 8.55
CA PRO A 158 -0.75 4.95 7.72
C PRO A 158 -0.41 5.12 6.24
N VAL A 159 -1.06 4.38 5.35
CA VAL A 159 -0.78 4.38 3.90
C VAL A 159 -1.97 4.83 3.08
N LEU A 160 -1.69 5.71 2.12
CA LEU A 160 -2.59 6.13 1.06
C LEU A 160 -2.10 5.49 -0.24
N LEU A 161 -2.90 4.62 -0.84
CA LEU A 161 -2.48 3.75 -1.95
C LEU A 161 -3.06 4.26 -3.26
N LYS A 162 -2.23 4.79 -4.16
CA LYS A 162 -2.65 5.24 -5.49
C LYS A 162 -2.06 4.32 -6.57
N PRO A 163 -2.79 3.26 -6.97
CA PRO A 163 -2.32 2.37 -8.02
C PRO A 163 -2.36 3.04 -9.39
N ALA A 164 -1.63 2.48 -10.34
CA ALA A 164 -1.80 2.79 -11.76
C ALA A 164 -3.24 2.51 -12.22
N GLU A 165 -3.77 3.35 -13.10
CA GLU A 165 -5.19 3.29 -13.47
C GLU A 165 -5.53 2.00 -14.25
N GLN A 166 -4.55 1.40 -14.92
CA GLN A 166 -4.69 0.20 -15.75
C GLN A 166 -4.98 -1.06 -14.94
N THR A 167 -4.57 -1.10 -13.67
CA THR A 167 -4.52 -2.31 -12.85
C THR A 167 -5.15 -2.11 -11.46
N SER A 168 -6.23 -1.35 -11.41
CA SER A 168 -6.86 -0.92 -10.16
C SER A 168 -7.77 -1.99 -9.53
N LEU A 169 -8.21 -3.02 -10.27
CA LEU A 169 -8.97 -4.14 -9.70
C LEU A 169 -8.09 -5.02 -8.81
N ILE A 170 -6.86 -5.32 -9.23
CA ILE A 170 -5.84 -5.99 -8.41
C ILE A 170 -5.66 -5.26 -7.09
N ALA A 171 -5.42 -3.95 -7.15
CA ALA A 171 -5.24 -3.12 -5.95
C ALA A 171 -6.47 -3.12 -5.04
N GLY A 172 -7.68 -3.03 -5.63
CA GLY A 172 -8.95 -3.13 -4.90
C GLY A 172 -9.16 -4.48 -4.20
N PHE A 173 -8.79 -5.58 -4.86
CA PHE A 173 -8.89 -6.92 -4.29
C PHE A 173 -7.91 -7.12 -3.13
N VAL A 174 -6.63 -6.76 -3.32
CA VAL A 174 -5.60 -6.86 -2.27
C VAL A 174 -5.93 -6.00 -1.06
N THR A 175 -6.41 -4.76 -1.27
CA THR A 175 -6.82 -3.88 -0.17
C THR A 175 -7.92 -4.52 0.67
N ARG A 176 -8.88 -5.19 0.03
CA ARG A 176 -9.94 -5.94 0.72
C ARG A 176 -9.38 -7.09 1.57
N LEU A 177 -8.44 -7.86 1.03
CA LEU A 177 -7.75 -8.92 1.77
C LEU A 177 -6.99 -8.36 2.98
N CYS A 178 -6.36 -7.18 2.82
CA CYS A 178 -5.67 -6.51 3.92
C CYS A 178 -6.64 -6.11 5.05
N HIS A 179 -7.81 -5.59 4.71
CA HIS A 179 -8.85 -5.29 5.71
C HIS A 179 -9.40 -6.56 6.37
N GLN A 180 -9.58 -7.65 5.61
CA GLN A 180 -9.99 -8.96 6.16
C GLN A 180 -8.96 -9.51 7.14
N ALA A 181 -7.67 -9.32 6.88
CA ALA A 181 -6.58 -9.66 7.81
C ALA A 181 -6.53 -8.77 9.08
N GLY A 182 -7.33 -7.70 9.12
CA GLY A 182 -7.48 -6.81 10.28
C GLY A 182 -6.76 -5.48 10.16
N VAL A 183 -6.32 -5.05 8.97
CA VAL A 183 -5.75 -3.70 8.79
C VAL A 183 -6.86 -2.66 8.99
N PRO A 184 -6.71 -1.72 9.95
CA PRO A 184 -7.71 -0.68 10.16
C PRO A 184 -7.89 0.19 8.91
N ALA A 185 -9.13 0.58 8.61
CA ALA A 185 -9.43 1.44 7.46
C ALA A 185 -8.68 2.79 7.51
N ALA A 186 -8.42 3.33 8.70
CA ALA A 186 -7.62 4.55 8.84
C ALA A 186 -6.12 4.34 8.58
N ALA A 187 -5.61 3.11 8.74
CA ALA A 187 -4.21 2.76 8.49
C ALA A 187 -3.92 2.48 7.01
N MET A 188 -4.92 2.09 6.21
CA MET A 188 -4.75 1.79 4.79
C MET A 188 -5.98 2.27 4.00
N GLN A 189 -5.77 3.19 3.06
CA GLN A 189 -6.84 3.73 2.22
C GLN A 189 -6.44 3.69 0.75
N LEU A 190 -7.30 3.11 -0.10
CA LEU A 190 -7.08 3.02 -1.54
C LEU A 190 -7.69 4.22 -2.27
N LEU A 191 -6.87 4.86 -3.11
CA LEU A 191 -7.17 6.08 -3.86
C LEU A 191 -6.96 5.82 -5.37
N PRO A 192 -7.80 5.00 -6.03
CA PRO A 192 -7.70 4.82 -7.47
C PRO A 192 -8.07 6.13 -8.16
N GLY A 193 -7.43 6.47 -9.27
CA GLY A 193 -7.71 7.72 -9.99
C GLY A 193 -6.47 8.28 -10.67
N ALA A 194 -6.62 9.34 -11.46
CA ALA A 194 -5.57 9.86 -12.33
C ALA A 194 -4.35 10.41 -11.57
N GLY A 195 -3.15 9.99 -11.98
CA GLY A 195 -1.87 10.44 -11.44
C GLY A 195 -1.70 11.96 -11.37
N PRO A 196 -1.93 12.73 -12.45
CA PRO A 196 -1.81 14.18 -12.43
C PRO A 196 -2.73 14.85 -11.40
N THR A 197 -3.97 14.38 -11.28
CA THR A 197 -4.98 14.94 -10.37
C THR A 197 -4.64 14.64 -8.90
N LEU A 198 -4.48 13.37 -8.57
CA LEU A 198 -4.21 12.96 -7.18
C LEU A 198 -2.80 13.34 -6.74
N GLY A 199 -1.82 13.27 -7.65
CA GLY A 199 -0.46 13.74 -7.42
C GLY A 199 -0.42 15.24 -7.12
N ALA A 200 -1.10 16.08 -7.91
CA ALA A 200 -1.16 17.52 -7.63
C ALA A 200 -1.90 17.88 -6.33
N ALA A 201 -2.82 17.01 -5.89
CA ALA A 201 -3.59 17.21 -4.67
C ALA A 201 -2.86 16.77 -3.39
N LEU A 202 -2.07 15.69 -3.46
CA LEU A 202 -1.46 15.04 -2.29
C LEU A 202 0.05 15.30 -2.17
N LEU A 203 0.75 15.56 -3.27
CA LEU A 203 2.16 15.92 -3.22
C LEU A 203 2.31 17.38 -2.81
N PRO A 204 3.30 17.71 -1.97
CA PRO A 204 3.60 19.09 -1.65
C PRO A 204 3.89 19.85 -2.95
N ARG A 205 3.21 20.99 -3.15
CA ARG A 205 3.61 21.94 -4.18
C ARG A 205 5.00 22.43 -3.80
N GLY A 206 5.98 22.19 -4.68
CA GLY A 206 7.40 22.34 -4.39
C GLY A 206 7.70 23.50 -3.46
N HIS A 207 8.21 23.18 -2.28
CA HIS A 207 8.95 24.14 -1.48
C HIS A 207 10.21 24.47 -2.29
N ARG A 208 10.19 25.57 -3.03
CA ARG A 208 11.43 26.33 -3.20
C ARG A 208 11.77 26.78 -1.79
N ALA A 209 12.72 26.10 -1.16
CA ALA A 209 13.35 26.63 0.04
C ALA A 209 13.78 28.07 -0.29
N PRO A 210 13.50 29.06 0.57
CA PRO A 210 14.26 30.30 0.50
C PRO A 210 15.72 29.92 0.80
N LEU A 211 16.61 30.34 -0.11
CA LEU A 211 18.06 30.34 0.12
C LEU A 211 18.39 31.14 1.38
#